data_AF-A0AAU5HY19-F1
#
_entry.id   AF-A0AAU5HY19-F1
#
_cell.length_a   1.000
_cell.length_b   1.000
_cell.length_c   1.000
_cell.angle_alpha   90.00
_cell.angle_beta   90.00
_cell.angle_gamma   90.00
#
_symmetry.space_group_name_H-M   'P 1'
#
loop_
_entity.id
_entity.type
_entity.pdbx_description
1 polymer ?
#
loop_
_entity_poly.entity_id
_entity_poly.type
_entity_poly.pdbx_seq_one_letter_code
_entity_poly.pdbx_strand_id
1 'polypeptide(L)'
;MRKLYVLLLSLCLGLCSGVLAAPSAHAADNGSWSVYPAASQVAARPYFYLSADPGQTIQDKVVVANKTAKPLTFRLYAADAYNTARDGGFAVRTVTETMRGVGAWAKPAKSRVTVPAHRTVTVPFTLRVPEGAEPGDHPGALVALDERVDKGDGSLALGVQRAVGARVYLRVSGPTLPALAVEHVRVSHHQPLVPGLGDSAATISYTLHNTGNVTLDPKVTLKAQGLFGRTLLSRGLTRIPAELLPGQSVKLSEPWKGSPQLDWGDITLTASAPGTKQSASASFFALPWLAAALLLAVGFVGGVLAVRARRGRVRPSEPVRPSRPGSTTPSRPRSSPSARP
;
A
#
# COMPACT_ATOMS: atom_id res chain seq x y z
N MET A 1 -20.83 8.74 -58.74
CA MET A 1 -19.92 8.35 -57.64
C MET A 1 -20.24 8.98 -56.27
N ARG A 2 -20.97 10.11 -56.17
CA ARG A 2 -21.35 10.75 -54.89
C ARG A 2 -22.42 10.02 -54.06
N LYS A 3 -23.24 9.14 -54.67
CA LYS A 3 -24.37 8.47 -53.98
C LYS A 3 -23.99 7.20 -53.22
N LEU A 4 -22.86 6.54 -53.55
CA LEU A 4 -22.39 5.36 -52.82
C LEU A 4 -21.70 5.72 -51.48
N TYR A 5 -21.05 6.88 -51.40
CA TYR A 5 -20.37 7.31 -50.17
C TYR A 5 -21.33 7.64 -49.03
N VAL A 6 -22.51 8.19 -49.34
CA VAL A 6 -23.53 8.54 -48.32
C VAL A 6 -24.16 7.28 -47.71
N LEU A 7 -24.31 6.22 -48.50
CA LEU A 7 -24.85 4.92 -48.04
C LEU A 7 -23.84 4.11 -47.23
N LEU A 8 -22.53 4.24 -47.54
CA LEU A 8 -21.48 3.62 -46.73
C LEU A 8 -21.25 4.34 -45.39
N LEU A 9 -21.42 5.67 -45.34
CA LEU A 9 -21.24 6.44 -44.10
C LEU A 9 -22.37 6.18 -43.09
N SER A 10 -23.62 6.00 -43.56
CA SER A 10 -24.76 5.65 -42.70
C SER A 10 -24.72 4.19 -42.22
N LEU A 11 -24.14 3.28 -43.01
CA LEU A 11 -23.91 1.89 -42.57
C LEU A 11 -22.79 1.80 -41.51
N CYS A 12 -21.75 2.63 -41.61
CA CYS A 12 -20.69 2.71 -40.59
C CYS A 12 -21.14 3.40 -39.29
N LEU A 13 -22.04 4.39 -39.34
CA LEU A 13 -22.62 4.97 -38.10
C LEU A 13 -23.63 4.02 -37.42
N GLY A 14 -24.30 3.15 -38.17
CA GLY A 14 -25.22 2.14 -37.62
C GLY A 14 -24.53 0.99 -36.89
N LEU A 15 -23.31 0.61 -37.32
CA LEU A 15 -22.54 -0.48 -36.70
C LEU A 15 -21.66 -0.06 -35.51
N CYS A 16 -21.44 1.24 -35.29
CA CYS A 16 -20.71 1.73 -34.12
C CYS A 16 -21.59 2.00 -32.89
N SER A 17 -22.91 1.74 -32.97
CA SER A 17 -23.76 1.56 -31.79
C SER A 17 -23.56 0.16 -31.19
N GLY A 18 -22.28 -0.25 -31.07
CA GLY A 18 -21.89 -1.39 -30.27
C GLY A 18 -22.29 -1.07 -28.85
N VAL A 19 -23.32 -1.78 -28.37
CA VAL A 19 -23.77 -1.80 -26.99
C VAL A 19 -22.54 -2.01 -26.11
N LEU A 20 -22.01 -0.92 -25.57
CA LEU A 20 -21.25 -0.96 -24.33
C LEU A 20 -22.24 -1.48 -23.30
N ALA A 21 -22.34 -2.81 -23.21
CA ALA A 21 -23.01 -3.46 -22.12
C ALA A 21 -22.23 -3.05 -20.89
N ALA A 22 -22.73 -2.03 -20.19
CA ALA A 22 -22.24 -1.68 -18.87
C ALA A 22 -22.22 -3.00 -18.07
N PRO A 23 -21.12 -3.31 -17.37
CA PRO A 23 -21.04 -4.53 -16.58
C PRO A 23 -22.28 -4.59 -15.69
N SER A 24 -23.06 -5.65 -15.85
CA SER A 24 -24.25 -5.88 -15.05
C SER A 24 -23.82 -5.94 -13.59
N ALA A 25 -24.26 -4.97 -12.80
CA ALA A 25 -23.99 -4.97 -11.38
C ALA A 25 -24.70 -6.19 -10.77
N HIS A 26 -23.91 -7.19 -10.38
CA HIS A 26 -24.43 -8.43 -9.83
C HIS A 26 -24.69 -8.29 -8.33
N ALA A 27 -25.77 -8.93 -7.87
CA ALA A 27 -26.04 -9.14 -6.45
C ALA A 27 -24.82 -9.77 -5.76
N ALA A 28 -24.67 -9.54 -4.45
CA ALA A 28 -23.63 -10.22 -3.69
C ALA A 28 -23.93 -11.73 -3.67
N ASP A 29 -23.00 -12.53 -4.17
CA ASP A 29 -23.23 -13.93 -4.53
C ASP A 29 -21.93 -14.74 -4.36
N ASN A 30 -22.04 -15.92 -3.77
CA ASN A 30 -20.90 -16.85 -3.64
C ASN A 30 -21.13 -18.19 -4.37
N GLY A 31 -22.13 -18.26 -5.26
CA GLY A 31 -22.56 -19.47 -5.94
C GLY A 31 -23.55 -20.33 -5.16
N SER A 32 -23.50 -20.31 -3.82
CA SER A 32 -24.41 -21.09 -2.96
C SER A 32 -25.62 -20.28 -2.48
N TRP A 33 -25.43 -19.01 -2.15
CA TRP A 33 -26.51 -18.09 -1.86
C TRP A 33 -26.14 -16.67 -2.28
N SER A 34 -27.17 -15.82 -2.35
CA SER A 34 -26.99 -14.39 -2.60
C SER A 34 -27.82 -13.55 -1.65
N VAL A 35 -27.35 -12.32 -1.45
CA VAL A 35 -27.99 -11.31 -0.62
C VAL A 35 -28.06 -10.02 -1.42
N TYR A 36 -29.25 -9.45 -1.55
CA TYR A 36 -29.46 -8.24 -2.36
C TYR A 36 -30.66 -7.43 -1.88
N PRO A 37 -30.71 -6.13 -2.17
CA PRO A 37 -31.90 -5.31 -1.93
C PRO A 37 -33.12 -5.88 -2.64
N ALA A 38 -34.29 -5.76 -2.01
CA ALA A 38 -35.54 -6.01 -2.72
C ALA A 38 -35.65 -5.04 -3.92
N ALA A 39 -35.77 -5.61 -5.12
CA ALA A 39 -35.98 -4.86 -6.35
C ALA A 39 -37.43 -4.36 -6.42
N SER A 40 -37.64 -3.19 -7.02
CA SER A 40 -38.97 -2.84 -7.54
C SER A 40 -39.19 -3.54 -8.87
N GLN A 41 -40.44 -3.59 -9.35
CA GLN A 41 -40.76 -4.10 -10.70
C GLN A 41 -40.02 -3.35 -11.83
N VAL A 42 -39.46 -2.17 -11.52
CA VAL A 42 -38.87 -1.25 -12.51
C VAL A 42 -37.34 -1.37 -12.55
N ALA A 43 -36.66 -1.82 -11.48
CA ALA A 43 -35.20 -1.91 -11.47
C ALA A 43 -34.65 -2.89 -10.43
N ALA A 44 -33.72 -3.75 -10.88
CA ALA A 44 -32.84 -4.49 -9.99
C ALA A 44 -31.85 -3.53 -9.31
N ARG A 45 -31.63 -3.71 -8.00
CA ARG A 45 -30.71 -2.88 -7.22
C ARG A 45 -29.52 -3.74 -6.80
N PRO A 46 -28.28 -3.43 -7.23
CA PRO A 46 -27.10 -4.20 -6.82
C PRO A 46 -26.71 -3.92 -5.36
N TYR A 47 -27.00 -2.70 -4.88
CA TYR A 47 -26.65 -2.20 -3.55
C TYR A 47 -27.78 -1.33 -2.98
N PHE A 48 -27.76 -1.12 -1.66
CA PHE A 48 -28.60 -0.10 -1.02
C PHE A 48 -27.90 1.25 -1.09
N TYR A 49 -28.42 2.17 -1.91
CA TYR A 49 -28.04 3.58 -1.87
C TYR A 49 -29.10 4.33 -1.06
N LEU A 50 -28.71 4.82 0.11
CA LEU A 50 -29.62 5.45 1.07
C LEU A 50 -29.10 6.85 1.41
N SER A 51 -30.02 7.81 1.55
CA SER A 51 -29.72 9.15 2.07
C SER A 51 -30.66 9.41 3.23
N ALA A 52 -30.12 9.92 4.34
CA ALA A 52 -30.91 10.27 5.52
C ALA A 52 -30.37 11.49 6.23
N ASP A 53 -31.27 12.26 6.84
CA ASP A 53 -30.90 13.27 7.81
C ASP A 53 -30.59 12.62 9.18
N PRO A 54 -29.77 13.27 10.03
CA PRO A 54 -29.63 12.84 11.42
C PRO A 54 -30.99 12.70 12.11
N GLY A 55 -31.20 11.60 12.85
CA GLY A 55 -32.49 11.28 13.49
C GLY A 55 -33.50 10.56 12.59
N GLN A 56 -33.29 10.53 11.26
CA GLN A 56 -34.23 9.90 10.34
C GLN A 56 -34.22 8.37 10.46
N THR A 57 -35.40 7.78 10.26
CA THR A 57 -35.58 6.33 10.16
C THR A 57 -35.97 5.93 8.74
N ILE A 58 -35.25 4.97 8.17
CA ILE A 58 -35.51 4.37 6.86
C ILE A 58 -35.96 2.92 7.07
N GLN A 59 -36.93 2.48 6.26
CA GLN A 59 -37.33 1.08 6.17
C GLN A 59 -37.10 0.58 4.75
N ASP A 60 -36.46 -0.56 4.61
CA ASP A 60 -36.26 -1.24 3.32
C ASP A 60 -36.25 -2.76 3.56
N LYS A 61 -36.07 -3.55 2.50
CA LYS A 61 -36.13 -5.02 2.54
C LYS A 61 -34.90 -5.62 1.89
N VAL A 62 -34.34 -6.64 2.54
CA VAL A 62 -33.27 -7.46 1.99
C VAL A 62 -33.81 -8.81 1.56
N VAL A 63 -33.37 -9.31 0.41
CA VAL A 63 -33.70 -10.63 -0.11
C VAL A 63 -32.50 -11.54 0.07
N VAL A 64 -32.76 -12.73 0.60
CA VAL A 64 -31.77 -13.81 0.73
C VAL A 64 -32.23 -14.96 -0.15
N ALA A 65 -31.41 -15.32 -1.13
CA ALA A 65 -31.71 -16.39 -2.08
C ALA A 65 -30.79 -17.59 -1.85
N ASN A 66 -31.38 -18.76 -1.62
CA ASN A 66 -30.65 -20.01 -1.52
C ASN A 66 -30.64 -20.70 -2.88
N LYS A 67 -29.44 -20.93 -3.44
CA LYS A 67 -29.26 -21.60 -4.73
C LYS A 67 -28.98 -23.10 -4.61
N THR A 68 -28.85 -23.60 -3.38
CA THR A 68 -28.55 -25.01 -3.12
C THR A 68 -29.82 -25.86 -3.06
N ALA A 69 -29.64 -27.18 -3.19
CA ALA A 69 -30.72 -28.16 -3.09
C ALA A 69 -31.13 -28.50 -1.65
N LYS A 70 -30.50 -27.87 -0.63
CA LYS A 70 -30.81 -28.10 0.79
C LYS A 70 -31.25 -26.79 1.45
N PRO A 71 -32.10 -26.81 2.48
CA PRO A 71 -32.41 -25.60 3.23
C PRO A 71 -31.14 -25.05 3.91
N LEU A 72 -30.98 -23.74 3.86
CA LEU A 72 -29.88 -23.02 4.51
C LEU A 72 -30.44 -22.12 5.62
N THR A 73 -29.77 -22.08 6.77
CA THR A 73 -30.14 -21.20 7.87
C THR A 73 -29.06 -20.16 8.06
N PHE A 74 -29.46 -18.89 8.02
CA PHE A 74 -28.56 -17.75 8.10
C PHE A 74 -28.83 -16.93 9.35
N ARG A 75 -27.75 -16.43 9.96
CA ARG A 75 -27.80 -15.28 10.85
C ARG A 75 -27.78 -14.00 10.00
N LEU A 76 -28.79 -13.15 10.18
CA LEU A 76 -28.90 -11.85 9.53
C LEU A 76 -28.50 -10.74 10.50
N TYR A 77 -27.59 -9.88 10.06
CA TYR A 77 -27.16 -8.71 10.82
C TYR A 77 -26.67 -7.61 9.88
N ALA A 78 -26.65 -6.38 10.37
CA ALA A 78 -25.97 -5.28 9.70
C ALA A 78 -24.52 -5.20 10.19
N ALA A 79 -23.62 -4.79 9.30
CA ALA A 79 -22.21 -4.64 9.60
C ALA A 79 -21.66 -3.34 9.02
N ASP A 80 -20.69 -2.76 9.72
CA ASP A 80 -19.90 -1.65 9.17
C ASP A 80 -18.90 -2.19 8.14
N ALA A 81 -18.62 -1.38 7.13
CA ALA A 81 -17.61 -1.68 6.14
C ALA A 81 -16.24 -1.12 6.54
N TYR A 82 -15.19 -1.75 6.05
CA TYR A 82 -13.82 -1.28 6.17
C TYR A 82 -13.02 -1.68 4.93
N ASN A 83 -11.88 -1.03 4.70
CA ASN A 83 -10.96 -1.44 3.64
C ASN A 83 -9.97 -2.48 4.17
N THR A 84 -9.77 -3.57 3.42
CA THR A 84 -8.79 -4.60 3.78
C THR A 84 -7.36 -4.03 3.77
N ALA A 85 -6.52 -4.46 4.71
CA ALA A 85 -5.15 -3.97 4.80
C ALA A 85 -4.26 -4.40 3.61
N ARG A 86 -4.63 -5.46 2.89
CA ARG A 86 -3.82 -6.07 1.82
C ARG A 86 -3.89 -5.29 0.51
N ASP A 87 -5.09 -4.88 0.13
CA ASP A 87 -5.41 -4.37 -1.21
C ASP A 87 -6.47 -3.25 -1.17
N GLY A 88 -6.97 -2.90 0.01
CA GLY A 88 -8.01 -1.90 0.18
C GLY A 88 -9.38 -2.32 -0.35
N GLY A 89 -9.60 -3.63 -0.51
CA GLY A 89 -10.90 -4.17 -0.88
C GLY A 89 -11.98 -3.86 0.15
N PHE A 90 -13.24 -3.80 -0.30
CA PHE A 90 -14.39 -3.62 0.58
C PHE A 90 -14.65 -4.89 1.38
N ALA A 91 -14.50 -4.81 2.70
CA ALA A 91 -14.82 -5.86 3.65
C ALA A 91 -15.84 -5.36 4.68
N VAL A 92 -16.44 -6.28 5.41
CA VAL A 92 -17.46 -5.97 6.42
C VAL A 92 -17.08 -6.61 7.74
N ARG A 93 -17.38 -5.91 8.82
CA ARG A 93 -17.11 -6.39 10.18
C ARG A 93 -17.94 -7.62 10.51
N THR A 94 -17.37 -8.47 11.33
CA THR A 94 -18.02 -9.66 11.89
C THR A 94 -18.93 -9.29 13.06
N VAL A 95 -19.85 -10.18 13.41
CA VAL A 95 -20.83 -9.98 14.49
C VAL A 95 -20.21 -9.70 15.88
N THR A 96 -18.95 -10.09 16.09
CA THR A 96 -18.23 -9.88 17.36
C THR A 96 -17.47 -8.56 17.43
N GLU A 97 -17.31 -7.87 16.31
CA GLU A 97 -16.65 -6.57 16.25
C GLU A 97 -17.60 -5.44 16.62
N THR A 98 -17.03 -4.35 17.13
CA THR A 98 -17.82 -3.15 17.47
C THR A 98 -18.31 -2.46 16.21
N MET A 99 -19.62 -2.23 16.15
CA MET A 99 -20.27 -1.44 15.10
C MET A 99 -20.52 -0.01 15.61
N ARG A 100 -20.39 0.97 14.73
CA ARG A 100 -20.56 2.41 14.99
C ARG A 100 -21.44 3.10 13.94
N GLY A 101 -21.42 2.63 12.70
CA GLY A 101 -22.20 3.17 11.58
C GLY A 101 -23.43 2.31 11.27
N VAL A 102 -23.61 1.96 9.99
CA VAL A 102 -24.72 1.14 9.49
C VAL A 102 -24.92 -0.13 10.31
N GLY A 103 -23.86 -0.80 10.74
CA GLY A 103 -23.94 -2.02 11.55
C GLY A 103 -24.60 -1.82 12.92
N ALA A 104 -24.50 -0.62 13.49
CA ALA A 104 -25.17 -0.26 14.74
C ALA A 104 -26.59 0.27 14.51
N TRP A 105 -26.84 0.90 13.37
CA TRP A 105 -28.06 1.65 13.08
C TRP A 105 -29.13 0.81 12.39
N ALA A 106 -28.73 -0.18 11.60
CA ALA A 106 -29.63 -1.04 10.85
C ALA A 106 -29.95 -2.34 11.62
N LYS A 107 -31.24 -2.68 11.69
CA LYS A 107 -31.76 -3.85 12.39
C LYS A 107 -32.71 -4.63 11.47
N PRO A 108 -32.33 -5.85 11.06
CA PRO A 108 -33.26 -6.78 10.41
C PRO A 108 -34.42 -7.14 11.34
N ALA A 109 -35.63 -7.28 10.79
CA ALA A 109 -36.80 -7.70 11.54
C ALA A 109 -36.68 -9.14 12.07
N LYS A 110 -35.83 -9.96 11.43
CA LYS A 110 -35.49 -11.32 11.88
C LYS A 110 -33.97 -11.47 11.86
N SER A 111 -33.39 -11.86 12.99
CA SER A 111 -31.94 -12.12 13.13
C SER A 111 -31.53 -13.51 12.66
N ARG A 112 -32.50 -14.42 12.46
CA ARG A 112 -32.27 -15.75 11.90
C ARG A 112 -33.36 -16.08 10.88
N VAL A 113 -32.95 -16.61 9.74
CA VAL A 113 -33.86 -17.01 8.66
C VAL A 113 -33.44 -18.36 8.09
N THR A 114 -34.40 -19.25 7.87
CA THR A 114 -34.19 -20.47 7.09
C THR A 114 -34.79 -20.28 5.71
N VAL A 115 -33.95 -20.41 4.69
CA VAL A 115 -34.34 -20.28 3.28
C VAL A 115 -34.40 -21.68 2.67
N PRO A 116 -35.57 -22.14 2.22
CA PRO A 116 -35.69 -23.45 1.58
C PRO A 116 -34.80 -23.57 0.34
N ALA A 117 -34.56 -24.82 -0.09
CA ALA A 117 -33.81 -25.12 -1.30
C ALA A 117 -34.38 -24.37 -2.51
N HIS A 118 -33.52 -23.72 -3.30
CA HIS A 118 -33.91 -22.96 -4.50
C HIS A 118 -35.02 -21.91 -4.29
N ARG A 119 -35.14 -21.36 -3.08
CA ARG A 119 -36.12 -20.32 -2.74
C ARG A 119 -35.45 -19.04 -2.24
N THR A 120 -36.26 -18.00 -2.13
CA THR A 120 -35.86 -16.70 -1.59
C THR A 120 -36.72 -16.37 -0.37
N VAL A 121 -36.15 -15.63 0.58
CA VAL A 121 -36.90 -15.02 1.69
C VAL A 121 -36.59 -13.53 1.70
N THR A 122 -37.64 -12.72 1.79
CA THR A 122 -37.52 -11.26 1.94
C THR A 122 -37.68 -10.89 3.42
N VAL A 123 -36.72 -10.17 3.96
CA VAL A 123 -36.68 -9.74 5.36
C VAL A 123 -36.67 -8.21 5.41
N PRO A 124 -37.70 -7.58 6.00
CA PRO A 124 -37.66 -6.15 6.27
C PRO A 124 -36.55 -5.80 7.25
N PHE A 125 -35.98 -4.60 7.13
CA PHE A 125 -35.08 -4.02 8.13
C PHE A 125 -35.40 -2.55 8.34
N THR A 126 -35.03 -2.05 9.51
CA THR A 126 -35.15 -0.63 9.86
C THR A 126 -33.75 -0.07 10.12
N LEU A 127 -33.43 1.06 9.52
CA LEU A 127 -32.19 1.81 9.73
C LEU A 127 -32.55 3.13 10.42
N ARG A 128 -32.11 3.31 11.66
CA ARG A 128 -32.32 4.55 12.42
C ARG A 128 -31.00 5.29 12.57
N VAL A 129 -30.86 6.40 11.87
CA VAL A 129 -29.70 7.29 11.98
C VAL A 129 -29.81 8.06 13.31
N PRO A 130 -28.79 8.02 14.19
CA PRO A 130 -28.79 8.83 15.41
C PRO A 130 -28.86 10.34 15.11
N GLU A 131 -29.41 11.13 16.04
CA GLU A 131 -29.44 12.60 15.90
C GLU A 131 -28.04 13.22 15.87
N GLY A 132 -27.08 12.60 16.57
CA GLY A 132 -25.67 13.01 16.59
C GLY A 132 -24.80 12.29 15.56
N ALA A 133 -25.39 11.70 14.50
CA ALA A 133 -24.61 11.02 13.47
C ALA A 133 -23.70 12.01 12.72
N GLU A 134 -22.44 11.64 12.54
CA GLU A 134 -21.51 12.45 11.76
C GLU A 134 -21.99 12.53 10.29
N PRO A 135 -22.00 13.73 9.67
CA PRO A 135 -22.31 13.88 8.26
C PRO A 135 -21.32 13.12 7.37
N GLY A 136 -21.77 12.73 6.19
CA GLY A 136 -20.94 12.03 5.20
C GLY A 136 -21.35 10.58 4.99
N ASP A 137 -20.42 9.76 4.52
CA ASP A 137 -20.65 8.37 4.16
C ASP A 137 -20.46 7.41 5.33
N HIS A 138 -21.43 6.51 5.47
CA HIS A 138 -21.41 5.40 6.41
C HIS A 138 -21.58 4.10 5.62
N PRO A 139 -20.50 3.58 5.02
CA PRO A 139 -20.56 2.34 4.26
C PRO A 139 -20.72 1.13 5.18
N GLY A 140 -21.52 0.16 4.75
CA GLY A 140 -21.81 -1.06 5.51
C GLY A 140 -22.39 -2.15 4.64
N ALA A 141 -23.01 -3.14 5.27
CA ALA A 141 -23.76 -4.18 4.57
C ALA A 141 -24.83 -4.82 5.45
N LEU A 142 -25.84 -5.42 4.80
CA LEU A 142 -26.71 -6.44 5.39
C LEU A 142 -26.14 -7.81 5.06
N VAL A 143 -25.73 -8.55 6.08
CA VAL A 143 -24.98 -9.81 5.96
C VAL A 143 -25.85 -11.00 6.29
N ALA A 144 -25.81 -12.03 5.42
CA ALA A 144 -26.26 -13.38 5.72
C ALA A 144 -25.06 -14.28 5.96
N LEU A 145 -24.87 -14.67 7.22
CA LEU A 145 -23.84 -15.59 7.67
C LEU A 145 -24.42 -17.00 7.79
N ASP A 146 -23.81 -17.97 7.11
CA ASP A 146 -24.04 -19.38 7.39
C ASP A 146 -23.26 -19.74 8.68
N GLU A 147 -24.00 -20.12 9.73
CA GLU A 147 -23.39 -20.44 11.02
C GLU A 147 -22.73 -21.82 11.03
N ARG A 148 -22.98 -22.64 10.01
CA ARG A 148 -22.30 -23.92 9.85
C ARG A 148 -20.83 -23.66 9.58
N VAL A 149 -19.98 -24.38 10.29
CA VAL A 149 -18.54 -24.38 10.10
C VAL A 149 -18.22 -25.53 9.16
N ASP A 150 -17.89 -25.22 7.92
CA ASP A 150 -17.40 -26.22 6.98
C ASP A 150 -16.02 -26.68 7.48
N LYS A 151 -15.86 -27.98 7.76
CA LYS A 151 -14.54 -28.55 8.07
C LYS A 151 -13.73 -28.59 6.76
N GLY A 152 -12.63 -27.85 6.70
CA GLY A 152 -11.70 -27.94 5.58
C GLY A 152 -11.21 -29.37 5.34
N ASP A 153 -10.93 -29.71 4.09
CA ASP A 153 -10.35 -30.96 3.66
C ASP A 153 -8.81 -30.89 3.75
N GLY A 154 -8.23 -31.45 4.83
CA GLY A 154 -6.78 -31.51 5.00
C GLY A 154 -6.33 -31.90 6.41
N SER A 155 -5.01 -32.07 6.60
CA SER A 155 -4.39 -32.35 7.91
C SER A 155 -4.52 -31.20 8.91
N LEU A 156 -4.91 -30.01 8.44
CA LEU A 156 -5.28 -28.85 9.24
C LEU A 156 -6.75 -28.53 8.94
N ALA A 157 -7.68 -29.12 9.70
CA ALA A 157 -9.11 -28.91 9.55
C ALA A 157 -9.51 -27.50 10.05
N LEU A 158 -9.22 -26.48 9.24
CA LEU A 158 -9.67 -25.11 9.49
C LEU A 158 -11.18 -25.04 9.22
N GLY A 159 -11.92 -24.63 10.25
CA GLY A 159 -13.34 -24.37 10.13
C GLY A 159 -13.59 -23.07 9.37
N VAL A 160 -14.31 -23.13 8.25
CA VAL A 160 -14.65 -21.93 7.45
C VAL A 160 -16.11 -21.58 7.68
N GLN A 161 -16.34 -20.35 8.15
CA GLN A 161 -17.66 -19.72 8.12
C GLN A 161 -17.75 -18.80 6.91
N ARG A 162 -18.86 -18.87 6.19
CA ARG A 162 -19.07 -18.12 4.95
C ARG A 162 -20.19 -17.10 5.16
N ALA A 163 -19.94 -15.88 4.72
CA ALA A 163 -20.88 -14.78 4.78
C ALA A 163 -21.00 -14.09 3.42
N VAL A 164 -22.21 -13.65 3.07
CA VAL A 164 -22.46 -12.82 1.89
C VAL A 164 -23.23 -11.60 2.37
N GLY A 165 -22.82 -10.41 1.93
CA GLY A 165 -23.42 -9.15 2.36
C GLY A 165 -23.83 -8.26 1.19
N ALA A 166 -25.07 -7.78 1.22
CA ALA A 166 -25.52 -6.72 0.33
C ALA A 166 -24.99 -5.38 0.85
N ARG A 167 -24.15 -4.69 0.06
CA ARG A 167 -23.55 -3.41 0.47
C ARG A 167 -24.62 -2.33 0.68
N VAL A 168 -24.38 -1.52 1.68
CA VAL A 168 -25.15 -0.33 2.04
C VAL A 168 -24.23 0.88 1.93
N TYR A 169 -24.57 1.80 1.05
CA TYR A 169 -23.96 3.11 0.92
C TYR A 169 -24.96 4.11 1.50
N LEU A 170 -24.81 4.41 2.79
CA LEU A 170 -25.61 5.42 3.47
C LEU A 170 -24.87 6.75 3.44
N ARG A 171 -25.55 7.81 3.00
CA ARG A 171 -25.09 9.20 3.16
C ARG A 171 -25.96 9.92 4.19
N VAL A 172 -25.31 10.41 5.25
CA VAL A 172 -25.93 11.28 6.25
C VAL A 172 -25.77 12.73 5.80
N SER A 173 -26.89 13.46 5.75
CA SER A 173 -26.91 14.87 5.31
C SER A 173 -26.06 15.76 6.21
N GLY A 174 -25.40 16.74 5.60
CA GLY A 174 -24.58 17.75 6.26
C GLY A 174 -23.31 18.08 5.47
N PRO A 175 -22.37 18.84 6.04
CA PRO A 175 -21.13 19.22 5.37
C PRO A 175 -20.31 18.01 4.95
N THR A 176 -19.93 17.96 3.68
CA THR A 176 -19.03 16.94 3.14
C THR A 176 -17.63 17.50 2.95
N LEU A 177 -16.64 16.68 3.30
CA LEU A 177 -15.23 16.99 3.24
C LEU A 177 -14.50 15.83 2.56
N PRO A 178 -14.25 15.90 1.24
CA PRO A 178 -13.32 15.00 0.59
C PRO A 178 -11.89 15.37 1.01
N ALA A 179 -11.19 14.48 1.71
CA ALA A 179 -9.81 14.70 2.11
C ALA A 179 -9.00 13.40 2.04
N LEU A 180 -7.81 13.49 1.45
CA LEU A 180 -6.92 12.37 1.20
C LEU A 180 -5.52 12.71 1.67
N ALA A 181 -4.88 11.77 2.36
CA ALA A 181 -3.48 11.84 2.74
C ALA A 181 -2.69 10.70 2.09
N VAL A 182 -1.46 11.02 1.70
CA VAL A 182 -0.44 10.04 1.32
C VAL A 182 0.61 10.05 2.41
N GLU A 183 0.77 8.94 3.10
CA GLU A 183 1.60 8.85 4.30
C GLU A 183 2.64 7.73 4.16
N HIS A 184 3.65 7.77 5.04
CA HIS A 184 4.62 6.68 5.23
C HIS A 184 5.30 6.20 3.94
N VAL A 185 5.63 7.11 3.03
CA VAL A 185 6.32 6.76 1.78
C VAL A 185 7.74 6.27 2.12
N ARG A 186 8.05 5.03 1.72
CA ARG A 186 9.35 4.41 1.93
C ARG A 186 9.79 3.67 0.67
N VAL A 187 11.10 3.59 0.50
CA VAL A 187 11.74 2.92 -0.63
C VAL A 187 12.71 1.88 -0.07
N SER A 188 12.45 0.62 -0.38
CA SER A 188 13.33 -0.50 -0.01
C SER A 188 14.00 -1.06 -1.25
N HIS A 189 15.32 -0.99 -1.30
CA HIS A 189 16.10 -1.55 -2.42
C HIS A 189 16.49 -2.99 -2.11
N HIS A 190 16.40 -3.84 -3.13
CA HIS A 190 17.02 -5.15 -3.14
C HIS A 190 18.02 -5.17 -4.29
N GLN A 191 19.29 -5.11 -3.91
CA GLN A 191 20.41 -5.08 -4.85
C GLN A 191 21.09 -6.46 -4.84
N PRO A 192 21.52 -6.96 -6.00
CA PRO A 192 22.38 -8.14 -6.04
C PRO A 192 23.70 -7.84 -5.33
N LEU A 193 24.32 -8.88 -4.74
CA LEU A 193 25.61 -8.72 -4.05
C LEU A 193 26.65 -8.10 -4.99
N VAL A 194 26.77 -8.61 -6.22
CA VAL A 194 27.76 -8.13 -7.19
C VAL A 194 27.16 -7.06 -8.10
N PRO A 195 27.68 -5.82 -8.11
CA PRO A 195 27.19 -4.76 -8.99
C PRO A 195 27.31 -5.15 -10.47
N GLY A 196 26.27 -4.89 -11.25
CA GLY A 196 26.21 -5.26 -12.68
C GLY A 196 25.84 -6.72 -12.97
N LEU A 197 25.72 -7.61 -11.96
CA LEU A 197 25.20 -8.97 -12.14
C LEU A 197 23.78 -9.08 -11.54
N GLY A 198 22.78 -9.17 -12.42
CA GLY A 198 21.38 -9.43 -12.05
C GLY A 198 20.49 -8.19 -12.02
N ASP A 199 19.19 -8.44 -11.92
CA ASP A 199 18.17 -7.40 -11.89
C ASP A 199 18.20 -6.65 -10.56
N SER A 200 18.28 -5.33 -10.63
CA SER A 200 18.01 -4.47 -9.48
C SER A 200 16.53 -4.18 -9.41
N ALA A 201 15.96 -4.28 -8.22
CA ALA A 201 14.60 -3.84 -8.01
C ALA A 201 14.43 -3.19 -6.64
N ALA A 202 13.37 -2.40 -6.55
CA ALA A 202 12.99 -1.69 -5.34
C ALA A 202 11.50 -1.90 -5.09
N THR A 203 11.10 -1.74 -3.84
CA THR A 203 9.70 -1.74 -3.42
C THR A 203 9.39 -0.41 -2.78
N ILE A 204 8.40 0.28 -3.34
CA ILE A 204 7.90 1.55 -2.83
C ILE A 204 6.66 1.24 -2.01
N SER A 205 6.71 1.45 -0.71
CA SER A 205 5.57 1.29 0.19
C SER A 205 5.04 2.64 0.62
N TYR A 206 3.73 2.77 0.70
CA TYR A 206 3.04 3.99 1.11
C TYR A 206 1.66 3.66 1.68
N THR A 207 1.06 4.61 2.37
CA THR A 207 -0.30 4.49 2.91
C THR A 207 -1.19 5.54 2.30
N LEU A 208 -2.34 5.14 1.76
CA LEU A 208 -3.42 6.05 1.42
C LEU A 208 -4.39 6.10 2.58
N HIS A 209 -4.73 7.30 3.04
CA HIS A 209 -5.62 7.52 4.17
C HIS A 209 -6.70 8.51 3.77
N ASN A 210 -7.97 8.10 3.87
CA ASN A 210 -9.09 9.02 3.69
C ASN A 210 -9.35 9.73 5.03
N THR A 211 -8.85 10.95 5.14
CA THR A 211 -9.03 11.82 6.31
C THR A 211 -10.34 12.61 6.25
N GLY A 212 -11.11 12.43 5.18
CA GLY A 212 -12.41 13.05 4.97
C GLY A 212 -13.56 12.19 5.49
N ASN A 213 -14.78 12.69 5.26
CA ASN A 213 -16.02 12.00 5.66
C ASN A 213 -16.80 11.41 4.47
N VAL A 214 -16.25 11.40 3.25
CA VAL A 214 -16.89 10.80 2.07
C VAL A 214 -16.00 9.75 1.44
N THR A 215 -16.61 8.73 0.83
CA THR A 215 -15.91 7.67 0.10
C THR A 215 -15.22 8.24 -1.12
N LEU A 216 -13.95 7.89 -1.30
CA LEU A 216 -13.12 8.39 -2.40
C LEU A 216 -12.84 7.27 -3.41
N ASP A 217 -12.73 7.63 -4.69
CA ASP A 217 -12.15 6.80 -5.75
C ASP A 217 -10.76 7.38 -6.10
N PRO A 218 -9.70 6.95 -5.39
CA PRO A 218 -8.39 7.56 -5.52
C PRO A 218 -7.65 7.07 -6.77
N LYS A 219 -6.95 7.99 -7.43
CA LYS A 219 -5.96 7.71 -8.48
C LYS A 219 -4.59 8.16 -8.02
N VAL A 220 -3.59 7.31 -8.17
CA VAL A 220 -2.22 7.61 -7.74
C VAL A 220 -1.27 7.62 -8.94
N THR A 221 -0.47 8.67 -9.03
CA THR A 221 0.65 8.78 -9.97
C THR A 221 1.96 8.76 -9.21
N LEU A 222 2.88 7.93 -9.67
CA LEU A 222 4.23 7.77 -9.13
C LEU A 222 5.23 8.41 -10.08
N LYS A 223 6.06 9.33 -9.56
CA LYS A 223 7.19 9.93 -10.26
C LYS A 223 8.47 9.76 -9.45
N ALA A 224 9.51 9.19 -10.05
CA ALA A 224 10.85 9.12 -9.46
C ALA A 224 11.82 9.98 -10.28
N GLN A 225 12.56 10.84 -9.59
CA GLN A 225 13.59 11.69 -10.16
C GLN A 225 14.93 11.34 -9.51
N GLY A 226 15.95 11.10 -10.32
CA GLY A 226 17.31 10.88 -9.87
C GLY A 226 18.18 12.12 -10.04
N LEU A 227 19.48 11.87 -10.06
CA LEU A 227 20.53 12.83 -10.33
C LEU A 227 20.22 13.76 -11.51
N PHE A 228 20.52 15.05 -11.34
CA PHE A 228 20.32 16.10 -12.34
C PHE A 228 18.86 16.24 -12.84
N GLY A 229 17.89 15.79 -12.05
CA GLY A 229 16.47 15.86 -12.40
C GLY A 229 16.03 14.81 -13.43
N ARG A 230 16.89 13.83 -13.75
CA ARG A 230 16.57 12.74 -14.67
C ARG A 230 15.33 11.99 -14.18
N THR A 231 14.32 11.90 -15.03
CA THR A 231 13.11 11.10 -14.69
C THR A 231 13.45 9.63 -14.87
N LEU A 232 13.39 8.88 -13.77
CA LEU A 232 13.68 7.45 -13.76
C LEU A 232 12.41 6.60 -13.93
N LEU A 233 11.29 7.11 -13.42
CA LEU A 233 10.00 6.45 -13.48
C LEU A 233 8.89 7.52 -13.46
N SER A 234 7.88 7.36 -14.31
CA SER A 234 6.66 8.17 -14.26
C SER A 234 5.50 7.35 -14.78
N ARG A 235 4.55 6.98 -13.90
CA ARG A 235 3.37 6.19 -14.29
C ARG A 235 2.21 6.31 -13.32
N GLY A 236 1.00 6.12 -13.83
CA GLY A 236 -0.19 5.86 -13.01
C GLY A 236 -0.13 4.46 -12.41
N LEU A 237 -0.57 4.34 -11.16
CA LEU A 237 -0.65 3.07 -10.45
C LEU A 237 -2.04 2.44 -10.67
N THR A 238 -2.06 1.13 -10.88
CA THR A 238 -3.29 0.36 -11.17
C THR A 238 -3.78 -0.46 -9.98
N ARG A 239 -2.91 -0.78 -9.03
CA ARG A 239 -3.24 -1.53 -7.81
C ARG A 239 -3.64 -0.58 -6.67
N ILE A 240 -4.65 0.23 -6.94
CA ILE A 240 -5.23 1.18 -6.01
C ILE A 240 -6.65 0.70 -5.67
N PRO A 241 -7.12 0.83 -4.42
CA PRO A 241 -8.51 0.51 -4.10
C PRO A 241 -9.48 1.34 -4.94
N ALA A 242 -10.50 0.68 -5.47
CA ALA A 242 -11.58 1.35 -6.22
C ALA A 242 -12.42 2.27 -5.32
N GLU A 243 -12.48 1.98 -4.03
CA GLU A 243 -13.20 2.76 -3.03
C GLU A 243 -12.35 2.84 -1.76
N LEU A 244 -12.02 4.04 -1.31
CA LEU A 244 -11.36 4.31 -0.04
C LEU A 244 -12.38 4.94 0.91
N LEU A 245 -12.83 4.15 1.88
CA LEU A 245 -13.92 4.52 2.79
C LEU A 245 -13.45 5.59 3.80
N PRO A 246 -14.37 6.39 4.36
CA PRO A 246 -14.03 7.43 5.34
C PRO A 246 -13.25 6.89 6.55
N GLY A 247 -12.21 7.63 6.96
CA GLY A 247 -11.34 7.27 8.09
C GLY A 247 -10.52 5.99 7.90
N GLN A 248 -10.56 5.35 6.72
CA GLN A 248 -9.79 4.14 6.47
C GLN A 248 -8.42 4.44 5.86
N SER A 249 -7.46 3.57 6.19
CA SER A 249 -6.09 3.62 5.70
C SER A 249 -5.68 2.30 5.07
N VAL A 250 -5.10 2.37 3.87
CA VAL A 250 -4.68 1.20 3.10
C VAL A 250 -3.19 1.29 2.82
N LYS A 251 -2.44 0.25 3.20
CA LYS A 251 -1.02 0.11 2.90
C LYS A 251 -0.85 -0.51 1.52
N LEU A 252 -0.14 0.18 0.66
CA LEU A 252 0.09 -0.22 -0.72
C LEU A 252 1.59 -0.34 -0.99
N SER A 253 1.93 -1.27 -1.87
CA SER A 253 3.31 -1.54 -2.27
C SER A 253 3.39 -1.65 -3.78
N GLU A 254 4.24 -0.84 -4.39
CA GLU A 254 4.49 -0.87 -5.83
C GLU A 254 5.92 -1.38 -6.12
N PRO A 255 6.06 -2.48 -6.90
CA PRO A 255 7.37 -2.92 -7.35
C PRO A 255 7.94 -1.97 -8.40
N TRP A 256 9.21 -1.61 -8.25
CA TRP A 256 10.01 -0.88 -9.22
C TRP A 256 11.08 -1.81 -9.78
N LYS A 257 10.74 -2.46 -10.90
CA LYS A 257 11.69 -3.30 -11.65
C LYS A 257 12.67 -2.42 -12.41
N GLY A 258 13.96 -2.79 -12.41
CA GLY A 258 15.00 -1.99 -13.07
C GLY A 258 15.30 -0.69 -12.34
N SER A 259 15.13 -0.65 -11.02
CA SER A 259 15.54 0.51 -10.21
C SER A 259 17.05 0.74 -10.36
N PRO A 260 17.54 1.99 -10.41
CA PRO A 260 18.96 2.22 -10.61
C PRO A 260 19.82 1.62 -9.49
N GLN A 261 20.99 1.08 -9.84
CA GLN A 261 21.94 0.50 -8.87
C GLN A 261 22.78 1.57 -8.16
N LEU A 262 23.02 2.70 -8.84
CA LEU A 262 23.76 3.85 -8.35
C LEU A 262 23.02 5.13 -8.75
N ASP A 263 22.23 5.70 -7.84
CA ASP A 263 21.53 6.96 -8.03
C ASP A 263 21.06 7.52 -6.68
N TRP A 264 20.71 8.79 -6.64
CA TRP A 264 19.99 9.38 -5.52
C TRP A 264 18.99 10.41 -6.01
N GLY A 265 17.92 10.59 -5.27
CA GLY A 265 16.90 11.57 -5.60
C GLY A 265 15.62 11.31 -4.84
N ASP A 266 14.49 11.69 -5.44
CA ASP A 266 13.21 11.73 -4.78
C ASP A 266 12.14 10.96 -5.55
N ILE A 267 11.32 10.25 -4.79
CA ILE A 267 10.09 9.62 -5.25
C ILE A 267 8.95 10.49 -4.76
N THR A 268 8.12 10.95 -5.68
CA THR A 268 6.89 11.70 -5.40
C THR A 268 5.69 10.88 -5.80
N LEU A 269 4.80 10.62 -4.84
CA LEU A 269 3.49 10.04 -5.05
C LEU A 269 2.46 11.17 -5.03
N THR A 270 1.62 11.24 -6.05
CA THR A 270 0.50 12.19 -6.12
C THR A 270 -0.79 11.40 -6.18
N ALA A 271 -1.59 11.48 -5.12
CA ALA A 271 -2.91 10.88 -5.06
C ALA A 271 -3.98 11.95 -5.27
N SER A 272 -5.04 11.59 -5.99
CA SER A 272 -6.12 12.50 -6.35
C SER A 272 -7.46 11.79 -6.36
N ALA A 273 -8.50 12.49 -5.92
CA ALA A 273 -9.90 12.07 -6.00
C ALA A 273 -10.76 13.32 -6.29
N PRO A 274 -12.04 13.19 -6.66
CA PRO A 274 -12.90 14.36 -6.83
C PRO A 274 -12.89 15.26 -5.58
N GLY A 275 -12.52 16.53 -5.76
CA GLY A 275 -12.46 17.52 -4.67
C GLY A 275 -11.20 17.50 -3.80
N THR A 276 -10.24 16.59 -4.01
CA THR A 276 -9.01 16.55 -3.21
C THR A 276 -7.79 16.02 -3.98
N LYS A 277 -6.62 16.57 -3.70
CA LYS A 277 -5.35 16.16 -4.28
C LYS A 277 -4.24 16.37 -3.28
N GLN A 278 -3.44 15.33 -3.05
CA GLN A 278 -2.33 15.37 -2.11
C GLN A 278 -1.11 14.68 -2.70
N SER A 279 0.07 15.16 -2.31
CA SER A 279 1.34 14.56 -2.68
C SER A 279 2.21 14.30 -1.46
N ALA A 280 3.02 13.26 -1.52
CA ALA A 280 4.06 12.99 -0.55
C ALA A 280 5.31 12.51 -1.26
N SER A 281 6.47 12.85 -0.70
CA SER A 281 7.76 12.51 -1.28
C SER A 281 8.66 11.80 -0.29
N ALA A 282 9.52 10.92 -0.80
CA ALA A 282 10.58 10.28 -0.04
C ALA A 282 11.86 10.26 -0.87
N SER A 283 12.96 10.62 -0.24
CA SER A 283 14.28 10.51 -0.85
C SER A 283 14.76 9.06 -0.84
N PHE A 284 15.53 8.69 -1.85
CA PHE A 284 16.12 7.38 -1.97
C PHE A 284 17.60 7.52 -2.33
N PHE A 285 18.42 6.62 -1.78
CA PHE A 285 19.84 6.53 -2.07
C PHE A 285 20.17 5.08 -2.42
N ALA A 286 20.56 4.86 -3.66
CA ALA A 286 21.00 3.57 -4.17
C ALA A 286 22.51 3.62 -4.34
N LEU A 287 23.25 2.86 -3.52
CA LEU A 287 24.70 2.73 -3.62
C LEU A 287 25.09 1.25 -3.57
N PRO A 288 25.90 0.75 -4.52
CA PRO A 288 26.40 -0.61 -4.50
C PRO A 288 27.46 -0.77 -3.40
N TRP A 289 27.03 -1.13 -2.20
CA TRP A 289 27.90 -1.18 -1.01
C TRP A 289 29.13 -2.09 -1.17
N LEU A 290 29.05 -3.19 -1.93
CA LEU A 290 30.24 -4.01 -2.18
C LEU A 290 31.29 -3.31 -3.05
N ALA A 291 30.88 -2.56 -4.08
CA ALA A 291 31.83 -1.73 -4.84
C ALA A 291 32.43 -0.64 -3.96
N ALA A 292 31.62 0.01 -3.12
CA ALA A 292 32.12 0.99 -2.16
C ALA A 292 33.13 0.38 -1.17
N ALA A 293 32.84 -0.81 -0.63
CA ALA A 293 33.72 -1.53 0.29
C ALA A 293 35.03 -1.97 -0.39
N LEU A 294 34.96 -2.47 -1.63
CA LEU A 294 36.15 -2.82 -2.42
C LEU A 294 37.02 -1.60 -2.72
N LEU A 295 36.42 -0.48 -3.11
CA LEU A 295 37.15 0.77 -3.34
C LEU A 295 37.81 1.27 -2.05
N LEU A 296 37.12 1.20 -0.91
CA LEU A 296 37.69 1.54 0.39
C LEU A 296 38.84 0.61 0.77
N ALA A 297 38.72 -0.70 0.55
CA ALA A 297 39.77 -1.67 0.82
C ALA A 297 41.02 -1.43 -0.06
N VAL A 298 40.83 -1.20 -1.36
CA VAL A 298 41.92 -0.85 -2.29
C VAL A 298 42.58 0.47 -1.89
N GLY A 299 41.79 1.49 -1.54
CA GLY A 299 42.30 2.77 -1.05
C GLY A 299 43.10 2.63 0.24
N PHE A 300 42.63 1.81 1.19
CA PHE A 300 43.32 1.52 2.43
C PHE A 300 44.65 0.80 2.19
N VAL A 301 44.65 -0.27 1.38
CA VAL A 301 45.88 -1.01 1.03
C VAL A 301 46.87 -0.09 0.30
N GLY A 302 46.40 0.69 -0.68
CA GLY A 302 47.21 1.67 -1.41
C GLY A 302 47.82 2.73 -0.49
N GLY A 303 47.03 3.25 0.46
CA GLY A 303 47.50 4.21 1.48
C GLY A 303 48.57 3.62 2.39
N VAL A 304 48.39 2.40 2.88
CA VAL A 304 49.39 1.68 3.69
C VAL A 304 50.68 1.46 2.90
N LEU A 305 50.58 1.04 1.65
CA LEU A 305 51.74 0.85 0.77
C LEU A 305 52.46 2.16 0.48
N ALA A 306 51.72 3.25 0.22
CA ALA A 306 52.30 4.58 0.00
C ALA A 306 53.03 5.11 1.24
N VAL A 307 52.46 4.93 2.43
CA VAL A 307 53.11 5.31 3.70
C VAL A 307 54.37 4.49 3.94
N ARG A 308 54.32 3.16 3.70
CA ARG A 308 55.50 2.29 3.80
C ARG A 308 56.60 2.69 2.81
N ALA A 309 56.24 2.97 1.57
CA ALA A 309 57.18 3.44 0.54
C ALA A 309 57.80 4.80 0.87
N ARG A 310 57.02 5.73 1.47
CA ARG A 310 57.54 7.02 1.94
C ARG A 310 58.48 6.87 3.13
N ARG A 311 58.18 5.97 4.07
CA ARG A 311 59.06 5.67 5.23
C ARG A 311 60.35 4.97 4.81
N GLY A 312 60.31 4.12 3.77
CA GLY A 312 61.51 3.45 3.23
C GLY A 312 62.41 4.34 2.36
N ARG A 313 61.96 5.54 1.96
CA ARG A 313 62.77 6.53 1.21
C ARG A 313 63.47 7.56 2.10
N VAL A 314 63.19 7.58 3.40
CA VAL A 314 64.06 8.25 4.36
C VAL A 314 65.31 7.38 4.47
N ARG A 315 66.29 7.62 3.59
CA ARG A 315 67.62 7.02 3.72
C ARG A 315 68.13 7.34 5.13
N PRO A 316 68.65 6.35 5.88
CA PRO A 316 69.43 6.65 7.06
C PRO A 316 70.52 7.65 6.66
N SER A 317 70.54 8.82 7.29
CA SER A 317 71.71 9.69 7.24
C SER A 317 72.90 8.84 7.65
N GLU A 318 73.92 8.82 6.80
CA GLU A 318 75.17 8.09 7.00
C GLU A 318 75.68 8.36 8.43
N PRO A 319 76.05 7.33 9.22
CA PRO A 319 76.51 7.55 10.58
C PRO A 319 77.79 8.39 10.55
N VAL A 320 77.72 9.63 11.02
CA VAL A 320 78.91 10.45 11.27
C VAL A 320 79.77 9.70 12.28
N ARG A 321 80.95 9.27 11.83
CA ARG A 321 81.95 8.57 12.64
C ARG A 321 82.30 9.45 13.85
N PRO A 322 82.20 8.94 15.10
CA PRO A 322 82.55 9.73 16.27
C PRO A 322 84.05 10.05 16.26
N SER A 323 84.36 11.33 16.40
CA SER A 323 85.72 11.87 16.56
C SER A 323 86.41 11.24 17.77
N ARG A 324 87.64 10.76 17.60
CA ARG A 324 88.50 10.25 18.69
C ARG A 324 88.73 11.35 19.75
N PRO A 325 88.69 11.05 21.06
CA PRO A 325 89.14 11.97 22.10
C PRO A 325 90.62 12.31 21.92
N GLY A 326 90.96 13.60 22.02
CA GLY A 326 92.31 14.12 21.89
C GLY A 326 93.25 13.55 22.95
N SER A 327 94.46 13.22 22.52
CA SER A 327 95.58 12.76 23.35
C SER A 327 96.01 13.84 24.36
N THR A 328 96.10 13.46 25.63
CA THR A 328 96.78 14.23 26.69
C THR A 328 98.27 14.37 26.40
N THR A 329 98.74 15.62 26.36
CA THR A 329 100.15 16.02 26.20
C THR A 329 100.98 15.62 27.43
N PRO A 330 102.19 15.03 27.28
CA PRO A 330 103.05 14.71 28.41
C PRO A 330 103.88 15.94 28.85
N SER A 331 103.89 16.17 30.16
CA SER A 331 104.68 17.18 30.86
C SER A 331 106.18 16.86 30.85
N ARG A 332 106.97 17.88 30.50
CA ARG A 332 108.44 17.93 30.36
C ARG A 332 109.17 17.73 31.71
N PRO A 333 110.26 16.95 31.80
CA PRO A 333 111.07 16.87 33.00
C PRO A 333 112.06 18.05 33.09
N ARG A 334 112.23 18.62 34.30
CA ARG A 334 113.34 19.52 34.64
C ARG A 334 114.54 18.72 35.15
N SER A 335 115.70 19.13 34.70
CA SER A 335 117.05 18.68 35.04
C SER A 335 117.48 18.98 36.49
N SER A 336 118.17 18.02 37.12
CA SER A 336 119.41 18.03 37.95
C SER A 336 119.85 19.32 38.67
N PRO A 337 120.61 19.28 39.83
CA PRO A 337 121.76 18.38 40.01
C PRO A 337 122.21 17.98 41.46
N SER A 338 123.12 16.99 41.50
CA SER A 338 124.38 16.92 42.29
C SER A 338 124.44 16.59 43.80
N ALA A 339 125.45 15.75 44.08
CA ALA A 339 126.35 15.65 45.26
C ALA A 339 125.98 14.78 46.48
N ARG A 340 126.61 13.57 46.51
CA ARG A 340 127.54 12.94 47.51
C ARG A 340 127.56 13.38 48.99
N PRO A 341 128.16 12.60 49.92
CA PRO A 341 129.02 11.40 49.75
C PRO A 341 128.33 10.06 49.98
#